data_AF-A0A645C0F4-F1
#
_entry.id   AF-A0A645C0F4-F1
#
_cell.length_a   1.000
_cell.length_b   1.000
_cell.length_c   1.000
_cell.angle_alpha   90.00
_cell.angle_beta   90.00
_cell.angle_gamma   90.00
#
_symmetry.space_group_name_H-M   'P 1'
#
loop_
_entity.id
_entity.type
_entity.pdbx_description
1 polymer ?
#
loop_
_entity_poly.entity_id
_entity_poly.type
_entity_poly.pdbx_seq_one_letter_code
_entity_poly.pdbx_strand_id
1 'polypeptide(L)'
;MEIKSDDEFGKLDDVSLDGPTITISNTDTFSLSKDSDQEIGKGLYFRVADSDALRFYALKEQTTPGTYEIRGTVISGTQPYTWTSDNFAGFFYDLNKNVGTETLSVSGVSGRTIPEGSLNYSTTIKSVDYKADNSFNGTYPVLGFFAQKYVPLKSSDASKLARLVLDSDDKYTLRTGEQLDLGDGYTLEAKQVDVDGKKVWLEFDKDGEFVDDEIISTDSGNHIWTCELDGIQGEDNVPVLKVHVNQVFQGAVESIAEIEDLWLIDYANAMEIKSDDEFGKLDNVAINGPTITLNNKDSFSLTRNSDQEIGQGMYFNVADSDTLRYYPYVQQFCQLLCLRSPFPFFFQFW
;
A
#
# COMPACT_ATOMS: atom_id res chain seq x y z
N MET A 1 19.52 -19.94 -25.62
CA MET A 1 20.53 -19.24 -24.80
C MET A 1 21.37 -20.30 -24.13
N GLU A 2 22.68 -20.12 -24.09
CA GLU A 2 23.64 -21.00 -23.41
C GLU A 2 24.26 -20.17 -22.28
N ILE A 3 24.33 -20.72 -21.07
CA ILE A 3 24.98 -20.09 -19.91
C ILE A 3 26.38 -20.69 -19.79
N LYS A 4 27.38 -19.83 -19.59
CA LYS A 4 28.78 -20.21 -19.46
C LYS A 4 29.30 -19.92 -18.06
N SER A 5 30.40 -20.58 -17.69
CA SER A 5 31.06 -20.39 -16.39
C SER A 5 31.71 -19.02 -16.22
N ASP A 6 31.93 -18.28 -17.32
CA ASP A 6 32.44 -16.91 -17.33
C ASP A 6 31.33 -15.86 -17.49
N ASP A 7 30.05 -16.26 -17.45
CA ASP A 7 28.92 -15.32 -17.48
C ASP A 7 28.73 -14.65 -16.10
N GLU A 8 28.40 -13.36 -16.11
CA GLU A 8 28.07 -12.59 -14.91
C GLU A 8 26.65 -12.00 -14.99
N PHE A 9 25.93 -12.02 -13.86
CA PHE A 9 24.54 -11.60 -13.73
C PHE A 9 24.39 -10.54 -12.63
N GLY A 10 25.05 -9.39 -12.79
CA GLY A 10 25.00 -8.31 -11.79
C GLY A 10 25.90 -8.64 -10.61
N LYS A 11 25.33 -8.75 -9.39
CA LYS A 11 26.06 -9.16 -8.18
C LYS A 11 26.17 -10.68 -8.05
N LEU A 12 25.46 -11.45 -8.88
CA LEU A 12 25.63 -12.89 -9.02
C LEU A 12 26.64 -13.15 -10.14
N ASP A 13 27.92 -13.31 -9.79
CA ASP A 13 29.08 -13.27 -10.68
C ASP A 13 29.97 -14.55 -10.64
N ASP A 14 29.63 -15.53 -9.80
CA ASP A 14 30.30 -16.84 -9.76
C ASP A 14 29.36 -17.96 -10.19
N VAL A 15 29.44 -18.37 -11.46
CA VAL A 15 28.59 -19.40 -12.06
C VAL A 15 29.22 -20.79 -11.94
N SER A 16 28.50 -21.68 -11.26
CA SER A 16 28.80 -23.12 -11.19
C SER A 16 27.74 -23.94 -11.91
N LEU A 17 28.19 -24.78 -12.85
CA LEU A 17 27.36 -25.68 -13.65
C LEU A 17 27.64 -27.13 -13.23
N ASP A 18 26.69 -27.75 -12.54
CA ASP A 18 26.79 -29.14 -12.10
C ASP A 18 25.60 -29.96 -12.60
N GLY A 19 25.77 -30.55 -13.78
CA GLY A 19 24.75 -31.37 -14.44
C GLY A 19 23.42 -30.59 -14.60
N PRO A 20 22.33 -30.99 -13.91
CA PRO A 20 21.04 -30.31 -13.98
C PRO A 20 20.94 -29.02 -13.14
N THR A 21 21.98 -28.68 -12.36
CA THR A 21 21.95 -27.57 -11.40
C THR A 21 22.82 -26.42 -11.89
N ILE A 22 22.28 -25.20 -11.81
CA ILE A 22 23.03 -23.95 -11.97
C ILE A 22 23.00 -23.25 -10.62
N THR A 23 24.18 -22.97 -10.08
CA THR A 23 24.35 -22.18 -8.87
C THR A 23 25.10 -20.92 -9.26
N ILE A 24 24.57 -19.75 -8.90
CA ILE A 24 25.26 -18.48 -9.11
C ILE A 24 25.38 -17.80 -7.76
N SER A 25 26.61 -17.45 -7.37
CA SER A 25 26.91 -16.81 -6.10
C SER A 25 27.52 -15.43 -6.33
N ASN A 26 27.57 -14.62 -5.29
CA ASN A 26 28.34 -13.38 -5.27
C ASN A 26 29.77 -13.64 -4.74
N THR A 27 30.79 -13.16 -5.43
CA THR A 27 32.19 -13.24 -4.97
C THR A 27 32.53 -12.18 -3.91
N ASP A 28 31.93 -11.00 -4.05
CA ASP A 28 32.10 -9.85 -3.17
C ASP A 28 30.98 -9.73 -2.13
N THR A 29 31.20 -8.91 -1.09
CA THR A 29 30.18 -8.63 -0.07
C THR A 29 28.95 -7.95 -0.68
N PHE A 30 27.76 -8.44 -0.34
CA PHE A 30 26.48 -7.81 -0.67
C PHE A 30 25.93 -7.06 0.53
N SER A 31 25.82 -5.73 0.43
CA SER A 31 25.35 -4.87 1.53
C SER A 31 23.87 -4.55 1.39
N LEU A 32 23.08 -4.86 2.42
CA LEU A 32 21.67 -4.46 2.52
C LEU A 32 21.57 -3.08 3.16
N SER A 33 21.89 -2.04 2.37
CA SER A 33 21.86 -0.65 2.85
C SER A 33 20.43 -0.23 3.23
N LYS A 34 20.28 0.44 4.37
CA LYS A 34 18.99 0.97 4.86
C LYS A 34 18.36 1.91 3.82
N ASP A 35 17.04 1.86 3.72
CA ASP A 35 16.24 2.62 2.75
C ASP A 35 16.77 2.60 1.31
N SER A 36 16.94 1.41 0.74
CA SER A 36 17.44 1.32 -0.63
C SER A 36 16.92 0.12 -1.41
N ASP A 37 17.03 0.22 -2.73
CA ASP A 37 16.93 -0.93 -3.65
C ASP A 37 18.34 -1.41 -4.00
N GLN A 38 18.62 -2.68 -3.74
CA GLN A 38 19.92 -3.30 -3.99
C GLN A 38 19.77 -4.32 -5.13
N GLU A 39 20.36 -4.05 -6.30
CA GLU A 39 20.28 -4.98 -7.43
C GLU A 39 21.06 -6.27 -7.12
N ILE A 40 20.37 -7.40 -7.22
CA ILE A 40 20.95 -8.74 -7.18
C ILE A 40 21.47 -9.08 -8.58
N GLY A 41 20.61 -8.94 -9.59
CA GLY A 41 20.98 -9.25 -10.98
C GLY A 41 19.81 -9.40 -11.93
N LYS A 42 19.99 -8.96 -13.18
CA LYS A 42 19.00 -9.06 -14.26
C LYS A 42 17.62 -8.53 -13.85
N GLY A 43 17.57 -7.39 -13.15
CA GLY A 43 16.33 -6.78 -12.69
C GLY A 43 15.68 -7.45 -11.46
N LEU A 44 16.38 -8.37 -10.79
CA LEU A 44 16.04 -8.84 -9.45
C LEU A 44 16.73 -7.93 -8.42
N TYR A 45 16.00 -7.47 -7.41
CA TYR A 45 16.47 -6.55 -6.38
C TYR A 45 16.07 -7.03 -4.98
N PHE A 46 16.74 -6.52 -3.96
CA PHE A 46 16.20 -6.42 -2.61
C PHE A 46 15.75 -4.99 -2.33
N ARG A 47 14.50 -4.79 -1.90
CA ARG A 47 14.08 -3.54 -1.25
C ARG A 47 14.34 -3.68 0.25
N VAL A 48 15.11 -2.76 0.82
CA VAL A 48 15.47 -2.73 2.24
C VAL A 48 14.72 -1.60 2.92
N ALA A 49 14.15 -1.90 4.09
CA ALA A 49 13.37 -0.97 4.89
C ALA A 49 14.20 0.23 5.37
N ASP A 50 13.53 1.36 5.53
CA ASP A 50 13.99 2.43 6.41
C ASP A 50 13.59 2.09 7.86
N SER A 51 14.37 1.22 8.50
CA SER A 51 14.12 0.77 9.87
C SER A 51 15.44 0.39 10.54
N ASP A 52 15.50 0.53 11.87
CA ASP A 52 16.65 0.08 12.66
C ASP A 52 16.74 -1.45 12.74
N ALA A 53 15.60 -2.13 12.61
CA ALA A 53 15.57 -3.57 12.37
C ALA A 53 15.74 -3.84 10.86
N LEU A 54 16.61 -4.79 10.51
CA LEU A 54 16.79 -5.25 9.13
C LEU A 54 15.51 -5.94 8.64
N ARG A 55 14.85 -5.35 7.65
CA ARG A 55 13.73 -5.96 6.93
C ARG A 55 13.94 -5.70 5.44
N PHE A 56 13.76 -6.73 4.64
CA PHE A 56 13.90 -6.63 3.20
C PHE A 56 13.06 -7.70 2.50
N TYR A 57 12.74 -7.49 1.24
CA TYR A 57 12.10 -8.48 0.38
C TYR A 57 12.74 -8.49 -1.00
N ALA A 58 12.79 -9.65 -1.64
CA ALA A 58 13.19 -9.75 -3.03
C ALA A 58 12.07 -9.21 -3.92
N LEU A 59 12.40 -8.47 -4.98
CA LEU A 59 11.43 -8.01 -5.99
C LEU A 59 12.00 -8.16 -7.39
N LYS A 60 11.11 -8.33 -8.36
CA LYS A 60 11.45 -8.33 -9.77
C LYS A 60 10.88 -7.09 -10.41
N GLU A 61 11.74 -6.28 -11.00
CA GLU A 61 11.30 -5.12 -11.76
C GLU A 61 10.75 -5.57 -13.14
N GLN A 62 9.56 -5.08 -13.47
CA GLN A 62 8.89 -5.34 -14.75
C GLN A 62 8.73 -4.03 -15.51
N THR A 63 9.51 -3.87 -16.58
CA THR A 63 9.55 -2.62 -17.38
C THR A 63 8.65 -2.66 -18.60
N THR A 64 8.08 -3.81 -18.93
CA THR A 64 7.14 -3.94 -20.05
C THR A 64 5.70 -3.74 -19.57
N PRO A 65 4.87 -3.00 -20.30
CA PRO A 65 3.44 -2.94 -20.02
C PRO A 65 2.79 -4.32 -20.15
N GLY A 66 1.83 -4.61 -19.28
CA GLY A 66 1.15 -5.91 -19.28
C GLY A 66 0.50 -6.23 -17.94
N THR A 67 -0.19 -7.36 -17.92
CA THR A 67 -0.77 -7.91 -16.69
C THR A 67 0.21 -8.91 -16.08
N TYR A 68 0.53 -8.70 -14.81
CA TYR A 68 1.45 -9.53 -14.05
C TYR A 68 0.73 -10.25 -12.92
N GLU A 69 1.19 -11.47 -12.65
CA GLU A 69 0.76 -12.28 -11.52
C GLU A 69 1.69 -12.04 -10.34
N ILE A 70 1.12 -11.63 -9.21
CA ILE A 70 1.82 -11.62 -7.92
C ILE A 70 1.22 -12.75 -7.10
N ARG A 71 1.98 -13.83 -6.92
CA ARG A 71 1.50 -15.04 -6.25
C ARG A 71 1.88 -15.10 -4.78
N GLY A 72 1.10 -15.88 -4.03
CA GLY A 72 1.46 -16.36 -2.71
C GLY A 72 2.16 -17.71 -2.73
N THR A 73 2.41 -18.20 -1.52
CA THR A 73 3.04 -19.49 -1.29
C THR A 73 2.17 -20.62 -1.81
N VAL A 74 2.80 -21.56 -2.53
CA VAL A 74 2.13 -22.77 -3.03
C VAL A 74 1.90 -23.73 -1.90
N ILE A 75 0.67 -24.24 -1.80
CA ILE A 75 0.32 -25.28 -0.85
C ILE A 75 -0.05 -26.57 -1.57
N SER A 76 0.17 -27.69 -0.88
CA SER A 76 -0.12 -29.03 -1.39
C SER A 76 -1.04 -29.77 -0.43
N GLY A 77 -2.08 -30.41 -0.96
CA GLY A 77 -3.05 -31.18 -0.19
C GLY A 77 -4.21 -30.34 0.35
N THR A 78 -4.85 -30.87 1.39
CA THR A 78 -6.14 -30.37 1.93
C THR A 78 -6.02 -29.81 3.35
N GLN A 79 -4.80 -29.63 3.84
CA GLN A 79 -4.58 -29.09 5.18
C GLN A 79 -4.98 -27.60 5.21
N PRO A 80 -5.51 -27.10 6.34
CA PRO A 80 -5.78 -25.69 6.49
C PRO A 80 -4.52 -24.85 6.29
N TYR A 81 -4.67 -23.68 5.68
CA TYR A 81 -3.57 -22.77 5.45
C TYR A 81 -4.06 -21.33 5.48
N THR A 82 -3.19 -20.43 5.94
CA THR A 82 -3.44 -18.99 5.98
C THR A 82 -2.31 -18.27 5.26
N TRP A 83 -2.70 -17.47 4.26
CA TRP A 83 -1.86 -16.49 3.65
C TRP A 83 -1.95 -15.14 4.39
N THR A 84 -0.80 -14.52 4.61
CA THR A 84 -0.63 -13.17 5.16
C THR A 84 0.32 -12.39 4.25
N SER A 85 0.60 -11.13 4.55
CA SER A 85 1.64 -10.36 3.85
C SER A 85 3.02 -11.04 3.83
N ASP A 86 3.31 -11.93 4.78
CA ASP A 86 4.61 -12.61 4.89
C ASP A 86 4.81 -13.72 3.85
N ASN A 87 3.72 -14.27 3.32
CA ASN A 87 3.77 -15.43 2.43
C ASN A 87 2.89 -15.24 1.18
N PHE A 88 2.26 -14.08 1.04
CA PHE A 88 1.54 -13.63 -0.13
C PHE A 88 1.84 -12.17 -0.44
N ALA A 89 2.80 -11.99 -1.36
CA ALA A 89 3.32 -10.71 -1.82
C ALA A 89 2.28 -9.76 -2.45
N GLY A 90 1.08 -10.27 -2.78
CA GLY A 90 -0.01 -9.45 -3.30
C GLY A 90 -0.62 -8.56 -2.22
N PHE A 91 -0.61 -8.97 -0.95
CA PHE A 91 -1.22 -8.18 0.12
C PHE A 91 -0.44 -6.92 0.46
N PHE A 92 -1.18 -5.91 0.91
CA PHE A 92 -0.60 -4.67 1.42
C PHE A 92 0.35 -4.97 2.58
N TYR A 93 1.52 -4.34 2.52
CA TYR A 93 2.52 -4.40 3.58
C TYR A 93 3.35 -3.11 3.62
N ASP A 94 3.34 -2.44 4.77
CA ASP A 94 4.27 -1.36 5.06
C ASP A 94 5.59 -1.95 5.56
N LEU A 95 6.63 -1.89 4.72
CA LEU A 95 7.95 -2.44 5.03
C LEU A 95 8.65 -1.70 6.18
N ASN A 96 8.53 -0.37 6.22
CA ASN A 96 9.21 0.48 7.20
C ASN A 96 8.59 0.29 8.59
N LYS A 97 7.27 0.11 8.66
CA LYS A 97 6.52 -0.02 9.91
C LYS A 97 6.19 -1.47 10.29
N ASN A 98 6.48 -2.44 9.42
CA ASN A 98 6.14 -3.87 9.60
C ASN A 98 4.64 -4.08 9.82
N VAL A 99 3.82 -3.50 8.93
CA VAL A 99 2.36 -3.51 9.05
C VAL A 99 1.73 -4.17 7.83
N GLY A 100 1.24 -5.40 8.02
CA GLY A 100 0.26 -6.05 7.15
C GLY A 100 -1.10 -6.18 7.86
N THR A 101 -2.19 -6.13 7.09
CA THR A 101 -3.57 -6.10 7.63
C THR A 101 -4.42 -7.26 7.12
N GLU A 102 -4.07 -7.82 5.97
CA GLU A 102 -4.87 -8.80 5.23
C GLU A 102 -4.49 -10.25 5.57
N THR A 103 -5.49 -11.11 5.56
CA THR A 103 -5.35 -12.56 5.66
C THR A 103 -6.32 -13.23 4.68
N LEU A 104 -5.88 -14.33 4.09
CA LEU A 104 -6.74 -15.26 3.34
C LEU A 104 -6.52 -16.65 3.91
N SER A 105 -7.57 -17.34 4.30
CA SER A 105 -7.47 -18.69 4.86
C SER A 105 -8.41 -19.65 4.16
N VAL A 106 -7.95 -20.89 4.05
CA VAL A 106 -8.70 -22.03 3.54
C VAL A 106 -8.68 -23.13 4.58
N SER A 107 -9.83 -23.76 4.79
CA SER A 107 -9.95 -24.88 5.72
C SER A 107 -10.99 -25.89 5.24
N GLY A 108 -11.03 -27.07 5.87
CA GLY A 108 -12.06 -28.08 5.59
C GLY A 108 -12.07 -28.63 4.17
N VAL A 109 -10.98 -28.48 3.40
CA VAL A 109 -10.94 -28.86 1.98
C VAL A 109 -11.17 -30.36 1.83
N SER A 110 -12.16 -30.74 1.02
CA SER A 110 -12.46 -32.13 0.70
C SER A 110 -12.23 -32.38 -0.78
N GLY A 111 -11.20 -33.18 -1.08
CA GLY A 111 -10.75 -33.41 -2.46
C GLY A 111 -10.26 -32.11 -3.12
N ARG A 112 -11.13 -31.44 -3.86
CA ARG A 112 -10.88 -30.15 -4.54
C ARG A 112 -12.00 -29.13 -4.28
N THR A 113 -12.72 -29.30 -3.19
CA THR A 113 -13.83 -28.41 -2.84
C THR A 113 -13.56 -27.82 -1.47
N ILE A 114 -13.56 -26.49 -1.39
CA ILE A 114 -13.61 -25.75 -0.15
C ILE A 114 -15.09 -25.64 0.23
N PRO A 115 -15.52 -26.08 1.42
CA PRO A 115 -16.92 -25.98 1.83
C PRO A 115 -17.35 -24.53 2.06
N GLU A 116 -18.67 -24.33 2.18
CA GLU A 116 -19.26 -23.05 2.61
C GLU A 116 -18.57 -22.51 3.88
N GLY A 117 -18.37 -21.20 3.92
CA GLY A 117 -17.76 -20.44 5.02
C GLY A 117 -16.27 -20.70 5.24
N SER A 118 -15.63 -21.55 4.43
CA SER A 118 -14.28 -22.06 4.69
C SER A 118 -13.19 -21.48 3.78
N LEU A 119 -13.56 -20.59 2.86
CA LEU A 119 -12.68 -19.62 2.21
C LEU A 119 -12.93 -18.27 2.88
N ASN A 120 -11.99 -17.81 3.70
CA ASN A 120 -12.17 -16.64 4.55
C ASN A 120 -11.08 -15.61 4.26
N TYR A 121 -11.49 -14.44 3.80
CA TYR A 121 -10.65 -13.25 3.71
C TYR A 121 -10.97 -12.35 4.89
N SER A 122 -9.96 -11.82 5.58
CA SER A 122 -10.18 -10.83 6.63
C SER A 122 -9.12 -9.75 6.60
N THR A 123 -9.54 -8.53 6.89
CA THR A 123 -8.67 -7.38 7.04
C THR A 123 -9.03 -6.63 8.32
N THR A 124 -8.03 -6.10 9.01
CA THR A 124 -8.21 -5.37 10.28
C THR A 124 -7.39 -4.09 10.26
N ILE A 125 -8.03 -2.97 10.66
CA ILE A 125 -7.38 -1.66 10.75
C ILE A 125 -6.14 -1.77 11.62
N LYS A 126 -5.05 -1.19 11.11
CA LYS A 126 -3.85 -0.89 11.89
C LYS A 126 -3.51 0.58 11.73
N SER A 127 -2.51 1.04 12.45
CA SER A 127 -2.03 2.41 12.37
C SER A 127 -0.58 2.41 11.92
N VAL A 128 -0.20 3.41 11.12
CA VAL A 128 1.18 3.69 10.73
C VAL A 128 1.49 5.15 11.02
N ASP A 129 2.74 5.44 11.34
CA ASP A 129 3.18 6.82 11.54
C ASP A 129 3.04 7.59 10.22
N TYR A 130 2.74 8.89 10.31
CA TYR A 130 2.89 9.79 9.17
C TYR A 130 4.34 9.75 8.67
N LYS A 131 4.54 9.98 7.37
CA LYS A 131 5.91 10.16 6.84
C LYS A 131 6.60 11.33 7.52
N ALA A 132 5.85 12.42 7.71
CA ALA A 132 6.20 13.61 8.49
C ALA A 132 6.09 13.40 10.01
N ASP A 133 6.80 12.41 10.54
CA ASP A 133 6.70 12.01 11.95
C ASP A 133 7.10 13.13 12.94
N ASN A 134 8.09 13.94 12.59
CA ASN A 134 8.60 15.04 13.41
C ASN A 134 7.56 16.16 13.61
N SER A 135 6.82 16.51 12.55
CA SER A 135 5.87 17.61 12.57
C SER A 135 4.51 17.14 13.09
N PHE A 136 3.94 16.09 12.51
CA PHE A 136 2.59 15.66 12.85
C PHE A 136 2.50 14.86 14.15
N ASN A 137 3.60 14.24 14.60
CA ASN A 137 3.70 13.44 15.82
C ASN A 137 2.46 12.57 16.07
N GLY A 138 2.34 11.48 15.31
CA GLY A 138 1.20 10.57 15.43
C GLY A 138 1.10 9.57 14.30
N THR A 139 -0.07 8.93 14.23
CA THR A 139 -0.37 7.89 13.23
C THR A 139 -1.67 8.20 12.51
N TYR A 140 -1.88 7.53 11.37
CA TYR A 140 -3.17 7.44 10.70
C TYR A 140 -3.56 5.97 10.48
N PRO A 141 -4.87 5.66 10.38
CA PRO A 141 -5.32 4.29 10.16
C PRO A 141 -5.01 3.84 8.72
N VAL A 142 -4.66 2.57 8.56
CA VAL A 142 -4.46 1.91 7.27
C VAL A 142 -5.16 0.56 7.25
N LEU A 143 -5.66 0.20 6.07
CA LEU A 143 -6.31 -1.07 5.81
C LEU A 143 -5.94 -1.53 4.40
N GLY A 144 -5.55 -2.79 4.27
CA GLY A 144 -5.48 -3.45 2.97
C GLY A 144 -6.87 -3.98 2.62
N PHE A 145 -7.36 -3.70 1.42
CA PHE A 145 -8.61 -4.26 0.92
C PHE A 145 -8.40 -4.74 -0.52
N PHE A 146 -8.46 -6.06 -0.71
CA PHE A 146 -8.13 -6.74 -1.96
C PHE A 146 -6.80 -6.27 -2.57
N ALA A 147 -5.71 -6.41 -1.80
CA ALA A 147 -4.34 -6.07 -2.22
C ALA A 147 -4.08 -4.58 -2.50
N GLN A 148 -5.00 -3.68 -2.11
CA GLN A 148 -4.82 -2.23 -2.24
C GLN A 148 -4.84 -1.54 -0.88
N LYS A 149 -4.00 -0.51 -0.72
CA LYS A 149 -3.94 0.32 0.50
C LYS A 149 -5.08 1.34 0.52
N TYR A 150 -5.83 1.36 1.61
CA TYR A 150 -6.85 2.36 1.94
C TYR A 150 -6.58 2.99 3.31
N VAL A 151 -7.20 4.15 3.53
CA VAL A 151 -7.29 4.84 4.81
C VAL A 151 -8.75 4.78 5.29
N PRO A 152 -9.04 4.09 6.40
CA PRO A 152 -10.33 4.17 7.07
C PRO A 152 -10.64 5.60 7.53
N LEU A 153 -11.88 6.06 7.30
CA LEU A 153 -12.30 7.40 7.74
C LEU A 153 -12.28 7.54 9.27
N LYS A 154 -12.51 6.42 9.98
CA LYS A 154 -12.40 6.30 11.43
C LYS A 154 -11.61 5.04 11.79
N SER A 155 -10.79 5.13 12.84
CA SER A 155 -9.98 3.98 13.30
C SER A 155 -10.81 2.83 13.90
N SER A 156 -12.07 3.08 14.23
CA SER A 156 -12.99 2.11 14.80
C SER A 156 -13.92 1.44 13.78
N ASP A 157 -13.92 1.87 12.52
CA ASP A 157 -14.83 1.39 11.49
C ASP A 157 -14.09 1.11 10.18
N ALA A 158 -13.95 -0.18 9.85
CA ALA A 158 -13.28 -0.65 8.65
C ALA A 158 -14.14 -0.54 7.38
N SER A 159 -15.42 -0.21 7.50
CA SER A 159 -16.34 -0.21 6.37
C SER A 159 -16.26 1.04 5.49
N LYS A 160 -15.70 2.15 6.00
CA LYS A 160 -15.66 3.43 5.28
C LYS A 160 -14.23 3.81 4.97
N LEU A 161 -13.89 3.84 3.69
CA LEU A 161 -12.51 3.87 3.21
C LEU A 161 -12.31 4.99 2.19
N ALA A 162 -11.17 5.66 2.25
CA ALA A 162 -10.69 6.57 1.22
C ALA A 162 -9.30 6.12 0.73
N ARG A 163 -8.92 6.55 -0.47
CA ARG A 163 -7.56 6.33 -0.99
C ARG A 163 -6.61 7.38 -0.40
N LEU A 164 -5.38 6.99 -0.11
CA LEU A 164 -4.34 7.97 0.24
C LEU A 164 -3.87 8.68 -1.02
N VAL A 165 -3.95 10.02 -1.04
CA VAL A 165 -3.46 10.85 -2.14
C VAL A 165 -2.00 11.23 -1.88
N LEU A 166 -1.72 11.71 -0.66
CA LEU A 166 -0.42 12.24 -0.29
C LEU A 166 -0.07 11.92 1.16
N ASP A 167 1.18 11.57 1.41
CA ASP A 167 1.82 11.44 2.74
C ASP A 167 3.30 11.81 2.55
N SER A 168 3.61 13.09 2.75
CA SER A 168 4.87 13.73 2.33
C SER A 168 5.48 14.58 3.44
N ASP A 169 6.80 14.55 3.49
CA ASP A 169 7.73 15.36 4.30
C ASP A 169 8.55 16.34 3.40
N ASP A 170 8.07 16.58 2.18
CA ASP A 170 8.71 17.48 1.21
C ASP A 170 8.38 18.95 1.49
N LYS A 171 9.31 19.84 1.14
CA LYS A 171 9.14 21.29 1.24
C LYS A 171 8.62 21.92 -0.06
N TYR A 172 7.63 22.80 0.08
CA TYR A 172 7.03 23.58 -0.99
C TYR A 172 7.03 25.06 -0.63
N THR A 173 7.46 25.91 -1.55
CA THR A 173 7.35 27.37 -1.41
C THR A 173 6.14 27.86 -2.20
N LEU A 174 5.18 28.45 -1.50
CA LEU A 174 3.92 28.93 -2.08
C LEU A 174 3.86 30.45 -2.03
N ARG A 175 3.75 31.11 -3.19
CA ARG A 175 3.51 32.55 -3.27
C ARG A 175 2.05 32.85 -2.99
N THR A 176 1.74 34.03 -2.44
CA THR A 176 0.34 34.43 -2.27
C THR A 176 -0.40 34.48 -3.61
N GLY A 177 -1.52 33.78 -3.71
CA GLY A 177 -2.32 33.61 -4.93
C GLY A 177 -1.84 32.49 -5.88
N GLU A 178 -0.81 31.73 -5.49
CA GLU A 178 -0.37 30.52 -6.20
C GLU A 178 -1.03 29.28 -5.60
N GLN A 179 -1.41 28.34 -6.46
CA GLN A 179 -2.02 27.06 -6.08
C GLN A 179 -0.98 25.93 -6.17
N LEU A 180 -0.86 25.15 -5.10
CA LEU A 180 -0.13 23.90 -5.06
C LEU A 180 -1.06 22.76 -5.44
N ASP A 181 -0.76 22.06 -6.54
CA ASP A 181 -1.45 20.82 -6.90
C ASP A 181 -0.99 19.68 -5.98
N LEU A 182 -1.95 19.09 -5.26
CA LEU A 182 -1.73 17.97 -4.35
C LEU A 182 -2.02 16.61 -5.02
N GLY A 183 -2.49 16.61 -6.26
CA GLY A 183 -2.95 15.43 -6.99
C GLY A 183 -4.46 15.20 -6.88
N ASP A 184 -4.99 14.37 -7.79
CA ASP A 184 -6.41 13.99 -7.86
C ASP A 184 -7.39 15.18 -7.81
N GLY A 185 -6.98 16.37 -8.29
CA GLY A 185 -7.80 17.60 -8.34
C GLY A 185 -7.87 18.38 -7.03
N TYR A 186 -7.09 18.01 -6.01
CA TYR A 186 -6.97 18.74 -4.76
C TYR A 186 -5.90 19.84 -4.87
N THR A 187 -6.19 21.04 -4.41
CA THR A 187 -5.23 22.16 -4.42
C THR A 187 -5.17 22.89 -3.08
N LEU A 188 -4.01 23.45 -2.76
CA LEU A 188 -3.80 24.32 -1.60
C LEU A 188 -3.33 25.69 -2.09
N GLU A 189 -4.00 26.77 -1.68
CA GLU A 189 -3.64 28.15 -2.04
C GLU A 189 -3.25 28.94 -0.79
N ALA A 190 -2.13 29.68 -0.86
CA ALA A 190 -1.85 30.74 0.11
C ALA A 190 -2.60 32.00 -0.30
N LYS A 191 -3.72 32.32 0.34
CA LYS A 191 -4.51 33.52 0.03
C LYS A 191 -3.76 34.78 0.40
N GLN A 192 -3.29 34.84 1.64
CA GLN A 192 -2.67 36.04 2.20
C GLN A 192 -1.66 35.69 3.29
N VAL A 193 -0.69 36.58 3.47
CA VAL A 193 0.20 36.61 4.64
C VAL A 193 -0.08 37.90 5.39
N ASP A 194 -0.14 37.83 6.72
CA ASP A 194 -0.42 39.02 7.54
C ASP A 194 0.71 40.06 7.46
N VAL A 195 0.41 41.29 7.87
CA VAL A 195 1.32 42.45 7.77
C VAL A 195 2.59 42.36 8.63
N ASP A 196 2.62 41.40 9.56
CA ASP A 196 3.79 41.15 10.41
C ASP A 196 4.63 39.97 9.91
N GLY A 197 4.18 39.24 8.89
CA GLY A 197 4.87 38.07 8.34
C GLY A 197 4.94 36.91 9.32
N LYS A 198 3.83 36.60 9.98
CA LYS A 198 3.70 35.59 11.04
C LYS A 198 2.51 34.67 10.88
N LYS A 199 1.57 35.02 10.01
CA LYS A 199 0.38 34.21 9.74
C LYS A 199 0.17 34.06 8.25
N VAL A 200 -0.30 32.89 7.84
CA VAL A 200 -0.79 32.64 6.49
C VAL A 200 -2.24 32.21 6.55
N TRP A 201 -3.03 32.74 5.63
CA TRP A 201 -4.37 32.24 5.34
C TRP A 201 -4.27 31.26 4.18
N LEU A 202 -4.55 29.98 4.46
CA LEU A 202 -4.59 28.91 3.46
C LEU A 202 -6.04 28.57 3.10
N GLU A 203 -6.24 28.21 1.84
CA GLU A 203 -7.51 27.72 1.29
C GLU A 203 -7.26 26.35 0.65
N PHE A 204 -8.16 25.40 0.92
CA PHE A 204 -8.14 24.06 0.36
C PHE A 204 -9.32 23.91 -0.59
N ASP A 205 -9.04 23.45 -1.81
CA ASP A 205 -10.05 23.29 -2.86
C ASP A 205 -10.03 21.87 -3.44
N LYS A 206 -11.18 21.49 -3.99
CA LYS A 206 -11.36 20.26 -4.75
C LYS A 206 -12.00 20.59 -6.09
N ASP A 207 -11.30 20.28 -7.17
CA ASP A 207 -11.70 20.54 -8.56
C ASP A 207 -12.02 22.02 -8.81
N GLY A 208 -11.32 22.91 -8.10
CA GLY A 208 -11.49 24.36 -8.15
C GLY A 208 -12.66 24.91 -7.32
N GLU A 209 -13.36 24.06 -6.58
CA GLU A 209 -14.41 24.45 -5.64
C GLU A 209 -13.87 24.50 -4.22
N PHE A 210 -14.24 25.57 -3.50
CA PHE A 210 -13.86 25.80 -2.11
C PHE A 210 -14.32 24.65 -1.20
N VAL A 211 -13.41 24.14 -0.37
CA VAL A 211 -13.68 23.11 0.64
C VAL A 211 -13.64 23.70 2.04
N ASP A 212 -12.51 24.28 2.42
CA ASP A 212 -12.27 24.83 3.76
C ASP A 212 -11.07 25.80 3.73
N ASP A 213 -10.94 26.63 4.77
CA ASP A 213 -9.83 27.58 4.93
C ASP A 213 -9.41 27.74 6.39
N GLU A 214 -8.14 28.11 6.60
CA GLU A 214 -7.63 28.33 7.96
C GLU A 214 -6.52 29.39 8.00
N ILE A 215 -6.43 30.10 9.13
CA ILE A 215 -5.34 31.04 9.41
C ILE A 215 -4.35 30.40 10.38
N ILE A 216 -3.16 30.09 9.88
CA ILE A 216 -2.10 29.43 10.65
C ILE A 216 -1.08 30.46 11.12
N SER A 217 -0.77 30.46 12.43
CA SER A 217 0.32 31.24 13.02
C SER A 217 1.62 30.44 12.99
N THR A 218 2.71 31.05 12.53
CA THR A 218 4.06 30.44 12.50
C THR A 218 5.03 31.06 13.51
N ASP A 219 4.55 31.94 14.39
CA ASP A 219 5.33 32.59 15.45
C ASP A 219 5.05 32.03 16.85
N SER A 220 3.97 31.26 16.99
CA SER A 220 3.52 30.67 18.25
C SER A 220 2.47 29.57 17.98
N GLY A 221 2.37 28.59 18.86
CA GLY A 221 1.38 27.52 18.77
C GLY A 221 1.80 26.37 17.86
N ASN A 222 0.81 25.64 17.36
CA ASN A 222 1.02 24.52 16.44
C ASN A 222 0.86 25.03 15.01
N HIS A 223 1.89 24.88 14.18
CA HIS A 223 1.86 25.36 12.79
C HIS A 223 1.13 24.37 11.86
N ILE A 224 0.19 23.61 12.40
CA ILE A 224 -0.51 22.54 11.71
C ILE A 224 -1.97 22.93 11.56
N TRP A 225 -2.46 22.85 10.32
CA TRP A 225 -3.88 22.81 10.03
C TRP A 225 -4.30 21.36 9.81
N THR A 226 -5.37 20.92 10.47
CA THR A 226 -6.07 19.68 10.15
C THR A 226 -7.47 20.06 9.72
N CYS A 227 -7.76 19.90 8.42
CA CYS A 227 -9.10 20.09 7.89
C CYS A 227 -9.92 18.83 8.20
N GLU A 228 -11.01 19.01 8.95
CA GLU A 228 -11.96 17.96 9.26
C GLU A 228 -13.30 18.27 8.60
N LEU A 229 -13.86 17.31 7.88
CA LEU A 229 -15.14 17.47 7.18
C LEU A 229 -16.21 16.55 7.77
N ASP A 230 -17.45 17.00 7.64
CA ASP A 230 -18.64 16.29 8.09
C ASP A 230 -19.39 15.60 6.94
N GLY A 231 -20.18 14.58 7.27
CA GLY A 231 -21.05 13.88 6.33
C GLY A 231 -20.37 13.00 5.29
N ILE A 232 -19.06 12.72 5.39
CA ILE A 232 -18.35 11.86 4.44
C ILE A 232 -18.71 10.41 4.73
N GLN A 233 -19.49 9.79 3.84
CA GLN A 233 -20.09 8.46 4.06
C GLN A 233 -20.83 8.37 5.42
N GLY A 234 -21.46 9.49 5.82
CA GLY A 234 -22.19 9.61 7.09
C GLY A 234 -21.30 9.67 8.34
N GLU A 235 -19.99 9.87 8.20
CA GLU A 235 -19.08 10.17 9.31
C GLU A 235 -18.81 11.67 9.42
N ASP A 236 -18.77 12.16 10.66
CA ASP A 236 -18.47 13.55 11.00
C ASP A 236 -17.06 13.68 11.58
N ASN A 237 -16.46 14.87 11.50
CA ASN A 237 -15.09 15.16 11.96
C ASN A 237 -14.05 14.20 11.35
N VAL A 238 -14.13 13.97 10.04
CA VAL A 238 -13.18 13.11 9.32
C VAL A 238 -11.99 13.98 8.92
N PRO A 239 -10.77 13.71 9.44
CA PRO A 239 -9.59 14.45 9.00
C PRO A 239 -9.28 14.08 7.56
N VAL A 240 -9.37 15.06 6.66
CA VAL A 240 -9.16 14.86 5.21
C VAL A 240 -7.82 15.38 4.73
N LEU A 241 -7.32 16.45 5.36
CA LEU A 241 -6.06 17.10 5.04
C LEU A 241 -5.33 17.48 6.33
N LYS A 242 -4.01 17.29 6.35
CA LYS A 242 -3.11 17.88 7.33
C LYS A 242 -1.99 18.63 6.62
N VAL A 243 -1.74 19.86 7.04
CA VAL A 243 -0.72 20.74 6.49
C VAL A 243 0.14 21.26 7.62
N HIS A 244 1.46 21.14 7.50
CA HIS A 244 2.41 21.84 8.36
C HIS A 244 3.03 23.02 7.62
N VAL A 245 2.91 24.21 8.19
CA VAL A 245 3.55 25.44 7.69
C VAL A 245 4.84 25.66 8.45
N ASN A 246 5.99 25.48 7.80
CA ASN A 246 7.27 25.67 8.47
C ASN A 246 7.47 27.15 8.87
N GLN A 247 7.29 28.05 7.91
CA GLN A 247 7.47 29.49 8.11
C GLN A 247 6.74 30.30 7.04
N VAL A 248 6.52 31.58 7.32
CA VAL A 248 6.06 32.55 6.32
C VAL A 248 7.08 33.68 6.19
N PHE A 249 7.16 34.27 5.02
CA PHE A 249 8.03 35.41 4.76
C PHE A 249 7.24 36.51 4.05
N GLN A 250 7.31 37.71 4.62
CA GLN A 250 6.73 38.90 4.02
C GLN A 250 7.84 39.78 3.44
N GLY A 251 7.95 39.76 2.12
CA GLY A 251 8.84 40.62 1.36
C GLY A 251 8.20 41.96 0.99
N ALA A 252 9.02 42.90 0.51
CA ALA A 252 8.54 44.21 0.07
C ALA A 252 7.65 44.17 -1.19
N VAL A 253 7.71 43.06 -1.95
CA VAL A 253 6.99 42.88 -3.22
C VAL A 253 6.12 41.63 -3.18
N GLU A 254 6.60 40.55 -2.57
CA GLU A 254 5.92 39.25 -2.55
C GLU A 254 5.93 38.69 -1.13
N SER A 255 4.86 37.97 -0.80
CA SER A 255 4.80 37.17 0.42
C SER A 255 4.74 35.69 0.05
N ILE A 256 5.39 34.86 0.84
CA ILE A 256 5.48 33.42 0.62
C ILE A 256 5.18 32.65 1.91
N ALA A 257 4.63 31.46 1.77
CA ALA A 257 4.52 30.45 2.81
C ALA A 257 5.36 29.22 2.42
N GLU A 258 6.11 28.68 3.37
CA GLU A 258 6.83 27.42 3.21
C GLU A 258 6.04 26.31 3.89
N ILE A 259 5.53 25.39 3.09
CA ILE A 259 4.84 24.17 3.54
C ILE A 259 5.89 23.07 3.60
N GLU A 260 5.97 22.31 4.70
CA GLU A 260 7.02 21.27 4.88
C GLU A 260 6.47 19.87 5.08
N ASP A 261 5.18 19.70 5.35
CA ASP A 261 4.59 18.37 5.49
C ASP A 261 3.11 18.36 5.08
N LEU A 262 2.70 17.30 4.38
CA LEU A 262 1.36 17.16 3.83
C LEU A 262 0.83 15.73 3.97
N TRP A 263 -0.42 15.60 4.41
CA TRP A 263 -1.15 14.34 4.38
C TRP A 263 -2.57 14.58 3.85
N LEU A 264 -3.02 13.78 2.90
CA LEU A 264 -4.31 13.96 2.21
C LEU A 264 -4.92 12.62 1.82
N ILE A 265 -6.22 12.48 2.08
CA ILE A 265 -7.04 11.39 1.55
C ILE A 265 -8.01 11.89 0.49
N ASP A 266 -8.35 11.02 -0.46
CA ASP A 266 -9.35 11.29 -1.50
C ASP A 266 -10.76 11.13 -0.90
N TYR A 267 -11.16 12.08 -0.07
CA TYR A 267 -12.42 12.03 0.65
C TYR A 267 -13.63 12.12 -0.30
N ALA A 268 -13.48 12.80 -1.45
CA ALA A 268 -14.55 12.96 -2.43
C ALA A 268 -14.95 11.62 -3.09
N ASN A 269 -14.02 10.68 -3.19
CA ASN A 269 -14.27 9.31 -3.68
C ASN A 269 -14.22 8.27 -2.56
N ALA A 270 -14.45 8.66 -1.30
CA ALA A 270 -14.59 7.71 -0.21
C ALA A 270 -15.74 6.72 -0.50
N MET A 271 -15.56 5.46 -0.10
CA MET A 271 -16.51 4.38 -0.32
C MET A 271 -16.95 3.75 1.00
N GLU A 272 -18.15 3.17 0.99
CA GLU A 272 -18.72 2.41 2.10
C GLU A 272 -18.91 0.95 1.66
N ILE A 273 -18.43 0.02 2.48
CA ILE A 273 -18.66 -1.42 2.35
C ILE A 273 -19.87 -1.78 3.20
N LYS A 274 -20.83 -2.48 2.62
CA LYS A 274 -22.07 -2.88 3.29
C LYS A 274 -22.11 -4.38 3.51
N SER A 275 -22.93 -4.80 4.48
CA SER A 275 -23.11 -6.22 4.79
C SER A 275 -23.82 -7.01 3.70
N ASP A 276 -24.49 -6.33 2.76
CA ASP A 276 -25.14 -6.90 1.59
C ASP A 276 -24.30 -6.81 0.30
N ASP A 277 -23.09 -6.25 0.36
CA ASP A 277 -22.15 -6.27 -0.77
C ASP A 277 -21.68 -7.71 -1.06
N GLU A 278 -21.30 -7.96 -2.32
CA GLU A 278 -20.77 -9.25 -2.76
C GLU A 278 -19.48 -9.08 -3.57
N PHE A 279 -18.41 -9.76 -3.16
CA PHE A 279 -17.10 -9.65 -3.79
C PHE A 279 -16.71 -10.97 -4.47
N GLY A 280 -17.34 -11.24 -5.61
CA GLY A 280 -17.10 -12.49 -6.36
C GLY A 280 -17.62 -13.71 -5.61
N LYS A 281 -16.71 -14.59 -5.17
CA LYS A 281 -17.02 -15.77 -4.33
C LYS A 281 -16.90 -15.49 -2.83
N LEU A 282 -16.49 -14.28 -2.45
CA LEU A 282 -16.51 -13.79 -1.08
C LEU A 282 -17.75 -12.90 -0.91
N ASP A 283 -18.90 -13.54 -0.79
CA ASP A 283 -20.24 -12.96 -0.87
C ASP A 283 -20.96 -12.90 0.49
N ASN A 284 -20.32 -13.31 1.59
CA ASN A 284 -20.82 -13.14 2.95
C ASN A 284 -19.95 -12.14 3.73
N VAL A 285 -20.43 -10.91 3.87
CA VAL A 285 -19.72 -9.79 4.51
C VAL A 285 -20.12 -9.67 5.98
N ALA A 286 -19.14 -9.68 6.87
CA ALA A 286 -19.30 -9.35 8.27
C ALA A 286 -18.40 -8.16 8.64
N ILE A 287 -19.01 -7.10 9.15
CA ILE A 287 -18.34 -5.87 9.60
C ILE A 287 -18.41 -5.84 11.13
N ASN A 288 -17.26 -5.86 11.78
CA ASN A 288 -17.13 -5.91 13.23
C ASN A 288 -16.19 -4.79 13.70
N GLY A 289 -16.66 -3.54 13.64
CA GLY A 289 -15.86 -2.35 13.97
C GLY A 289 -14.61 -2.27 13.09
N PRO A 290 -13.39 -2.40 13.63
CA PRO A 290 -12.15 -2.28 12.87
C PRO A 290 -11.81 -3.50 12.00
N THR A 291 -12.66 -4.53 11.94
CA THR A 291 -12.40 -5.75 11.17
C THR A 291 -13.52 -6.03 10.17
N ILE A 292 -13.14 -6.34 8.93
CA ILE A 292 -14.01 -6.95 7.92
C ILE A 292 -13.61 -8.41 7.74
N THR A 293 -14.62 -9.26 7.64
CA THR A 293 -14.46 -10.67 7.27
C THR A 293 -15.40 -10.98 6.11
N LEU A 294 -14.85 -11.54 5.04
CA LEU A 294 -15.58 -12.00 3.88
C LEU A 294 -15.42 -13.52 3.79
N ASN A 295 -16.51 -14.24 3.57
CA ASN A 295 -16.45 -15.68 3.32
C ASN A 295 -17.40 -16.09 2.20
N ASN A 296 -17.25 -17.32 1.73
CA ASN A 296 -18.07 -17.90 0.66
C ASN A 296 -19.38 -18.49 1.20
N LYS A 297 -20.54 -18.02 0.72
CA LYS A 297 -21.87 -18.59 1.03
C LYS A 297 -22.07 -19.99 0.43
N ASP A 298 -21.38 -20.29 -0.66
CA ASP A 298 -21.45 -21.58 -1.36
C ASP A 298 -20.08 -22.27 -1.41
N SER A 299 -20.06 -23.57 -1.67
CA SER A 299 -18.81 -24.31 -1.88
C SER A 299 -17.98 -23.74 -3.04
N PHE A 300 -16.66 -23.66 -2.87
CA PHE A 300 -15.71 -23.19 -3.88
C PHE A 300 -14.92 -24.35 -4.47
N SER A 301 -14.89 -24.48 -5.80
CA SER A 301 -14.15 -25.55 -6.47
C SER A 301 -12.74 -25.13 -6.85
N LEU A 302 -11.76 -26.00 -6.58
CA LEU A 302 -10.36 -25.89 -7.00
C LEU A 302 -10.14 -26.77 -8.24
N THR A 303 -10.77 -26.36 -9.33
CA THR A 303 -10.78 -27.10 -10.60
C THR A 303 -9.35 -27.30 -11.11
N ARG A 304 -9.00 -28.53 -11.51
CA ARG A 304 -7.65 -28.87 -11.98
C ARG A 304 -7.30 -28.06 -13.24
N ASN A 305 -6.05 -27.62 -13.36
CA ASN A 305 -5.54 -26.91 -14.53
C ASN A 305 -6.35 -25.64 -14.86
N SER A 306 -6.62 -24.83 -13.84
CA SER A 306 -7.44 -23.63 -14.03
C SER A 306 -7.15 -22.57 -12.99
N ASP A 307 -7.48 -21.34 -13.36
CA ASP A 307 -7.59 -20.21 -12.45
C ASP A 307 -9.02 -20.12 -11.93
N GLN A 308 -9.18 -20.00 -10.62
CA GLN A 308 -10.47 -19.90 -9.95
C GLN A 308 -10.56 -18.54 -9.30
N GLU A 309 -11.44 -17.69 -9.82
CA GLU A 309 -11.65 -16.35 -9.28
C GLU A 309 -12.18 -16.40 -7.85
N ILE A 310 -11.48 -15.73 -6.94
CA ILE A 310 -11.92 -15.49 -5.56
C ILE A 310 -12.81 -14.25 -5.55
N GLY A 311 -12.32 -13.14 -6.10
CA GLY A 311 -13.05 -11.87 -6.21
C GLY A 311 -12.08 -10.68 -6.30
N GLN A 312 -12.54 -9.58 -6.93
CA GLN A 312 -11.81 -8.31 -7.01
C GLN A 312 -10.35 -8.44 -7.48
N GLY A 313 -10.11 -9.24 -8.54
CA GLY A 313 -8.77 -9.43 -9.10
C GLY A 313 -7.89 -10.44 -8.35
N MET A 314 -8.41 -11.09 -7.30
CA MET A 314 -7.79 -12.22 -6.62
C MET A 314 -8.28 -13.56 -7.16
N TYR A 315 -7.36 -14.52 -7.29
CA TYR A 315 -7.61 -15.84 -7.87
C TYR A 315 -6.83 -16.92 -7.13
N PHE A 316 -7.23 -18.18 -7.29
CA PHE A 316 -6.37 -19.34 -7.09
C PHE A 316 -5.91 -19.89 -8.43
N ASN A 317 -4.61 -20.07 -8.64
CA ASN A 317 -4.10 -20.93 -9.71
C ASN A 317 -4.02 -22.37 -9.19
N VAL A 318 -4.61 -23.33 -9.93
CA VAL A 318 -4.65 -24.74 -9.54
C VAL A 318 -3.89 -25.60 -10.54
N ALA A 319 -2.87 -26.30 -10.06
CA ALA A 319 -1.98 -27.10 -10.89
C ALA A 319 -2.71 -28.25 -11.62
N ASP A 320 -2.23 -28.58 -12.83
CA ASP A 320 -2.56 -29.81 -13.53
C ASP A 320 -1.84 -31.00 -12.89
N SER A 321 -2.46 -31.59 -11.88
CA SER A 321 -1.88 -32.70 -11.11
C SER A 321 -2.99 -33.46 -10.41
N ASP A 322 -2.81 -34.76 -10.15
CA ASP A 322 -3.77 -35.51 -9.32
C ASP A 322 -3.76 -35.01 -7.87
N THR A 323 -2.57 -34.79 -7.32
CA THR A 323 -2.37 -34.14 -6.03
C THR A 323 -2.79 -32.67 -6.13
N LEU A 324 -3.67 -32.22 -5.23
CA LEU A 324 -4.07 -30.81 -5.15
C LEU A 324 -2.85 -29.95 -4.82
N ARG A 325 -2.53 -29.00 -5.70
CA ARG A 325 -1.54 -27.94 -5.49
C ARG A 325 -2.09 -26.65 -6.05
N TYR A 326 -2.03 -25.59 -5.25
CA TYR A 326 -2.61 -24.30 -5.62
C TYR A 326 -1.96 -23.17 -4.82
N TYR A 327 -2.13 -21.94 -5.30
CA TYR A 327 -1.70 -20.72 -4.63
C TYR A 327 -2.62 -19.56 -4.99
N PRO A 328 -2.82 -18.60 -4.10
CA PRO A 328 -3.53 -17.37 -4.43
C PRO A 328 -2.62 -16.45 -5.24
N TYR A 329 -3.21 -15.65 -6.12
CA TYR A 329 -2.50 -14.56 -6.78
C TYR A 329 -3.42 -13.37 -6.99
N VAL A 330 -2.81 -12.19 -7.16
CA VAL A 330 -3.48 -10.98 -7.64
C VAL A 330 -2.95 -10.61 -9.03
N GLN A 331 -3.83 -10.07 -9.87
CA GLN A 331 -3.44 -9.50 -11.15
C GLN A 331 -3.14 -8.01 -10.99
N GLN A 332 -1.99 -7.57 -11.47
CA GLN A 332 -1.62 -6.17 -11.47
C GLN A 332 -1.27 -5.68 -12.87
N PHE A 333 -1.79 -4.52 -13.25
CA PHE A 333 -1.61 -3.96 -14.59
C PHE A 333 -0.52 -2.88 -14.60
N CYS A 334 0.50 -3.08 -15.44
CA CYS A 334 1.57 -2.12 -15.68
C CYS A 334 1.24 -1.28 -16.91
N GLN A 335 1.01 0.03 -16.74
CA GLN A 335 1.04 1.00 -17.86
C GLN A 335 2.46 1.57 -18.02
N LEU A 336 2.75 2.26 -19.15
CA LEU A 336 4.07 2.87 -19.39
C LEU A 336 4.52 3.68 -18.15
N LEU A 337 5.56 3.17 -17.46
CA LEU A 337 6.08 3.46 -16.11
C LEU A 337 5.69 2.44 -15.01
N CYS A 338 6.50 1.38 -15.01
CA CYS A 338 6.93 0.40 -13.99
C CYS A 338 6.01 0.00 -12.82
N LEU A 339 5.81 -1.32 -12.72
CA LEU A 339 5.36 -2.03 -11.52
C LEU A 339 6.55 -2.72 -10.83
N ARG A 340 6.67 -2.51 -9.52
CA ARG A 340 7.65 -3.18 -8.65
C ARG A 340 6.90 -4.20 -7.78
N SER A 341 6.91 -5.47 -8.18
CA SER A 341 6.21 -6.55 -7.45
C SER A 341 7.19 -7.39 -6.61
N PRO A 342 6.88 -7.71 -5.34
CA PRO A 342 7.70 -8.61 -4.55
C PRO A 342 7.75 -10.01 -5.17
N PHE A 343 8.92 -10.64 -5.15
CA PHE A 343 9.17 -12.00 -5.61
C PHE A 343 8.86 -12.99 -4.47
N PRO A 344 8.15 -14.11 -4.71
CA PRO A 344 7.49 -14.91 -3.67
C PRO A 344 8.40 -15.84 -2.85
N PHE A 345 9.64 -15.47 -2.57
CA PHE A 345 10.50 -16.18 -1.60
C PHE A 345 10.91 -15.23 -0.47
N PHE A 346 10.15 -15.23 0.62
CA PHE A 346 10.54 -14.57 1.86
C PHE A 346 11.48 -15.50 2.65
N PHE A 347 12.72 -15.07 2.86
CA PHE A 347 13.58 -15.62 3.90
C PHE A 347 13.47 -14.68 5.12
N GLN A 348 12.70 -15.07 6.14
CA GLN A 348 12.86 -14.52 7.48
C GLN A 348 14.01 -15.27 8.15
N PHE A 349 15.11 -14.56 8.45
CA PHE A 349 16.10 -15.03 9.42
C PHE A 349 15.71 -14.46 10.79
N TRP A 350 15.55 -15.36 11.77
CA TRP A 350 15.25 -15.04 13.17
C TRP A 350 16.43 -14.42 13.90
#